data_AF-A0A2W4PFH1-F1
#
_entry.id   AF-A0A2W4PFH1-F1
#
_cell.length_a   1.000
_cell.length_b   1.000
_cell.length_c   1.000
_cell.angle_alpha   90.00
_cell.angle_beta   90.00
_cell.angle_gamma   90.00
#
_symmetry.space_group_name_H-M   'P 1'
#
loop_
_entity.id
_entity.type
_entity.pdbx_description
1 polymer ?
#
loop_
_entity_poly.entity_id
_entity_poly.type
_entity_poly.pdbx_seq_one_letter_code
_entity_poly.pdbx_strand_id
1 'polypeptide(L)' 'DGAPEAAAAPTHEELVVVDRAGRIQIPQEMLAEAGIGDRVRLEVEEGRIIVRRP' A
#
# COMPACT_ATOMS: atom_id res chain seq x y z
N ASP A 1 -13.89 2.40 -32.24
CA ASP A 1 -12.70 2.46 -31.37
C ASP A 1 -13.05 2.06 -29.95
N GLY A 2 -12.73 0.82 -29.57
CA GLY A 2 -12.83 0.36 -28.18
C GLY A 2 -11.51 0.69 -27.47
N ALA A 3 -11.53 1.64 -26.53
CA ALA A 3 -10.39 1.87 -25.66
C ALA A 3 -10.15 0.61 -24.81
N PRO A 4 -8.88 0.19 -24.60
CA PRO A 4 -8.61 -0.93 -23.73
C PRO A 4 -9.04 -0.55 -22.31
N GLU A 5 -9.99 -1.30 -21.77
CA GLU A 5 -10.37 -1.26 -20.37
C GLU A 5 -9.10 -1.56 -19.56
N ALA A 6 -8.53 -0.52 -18.93
CA ALA A 6 -7.34 -0.63 -18.13
C ALA A 6 -7.62 -1.66 -17.03
N ALA A 7 -7.04 -2.85 -17.17
CA ALA A 7 -7.19 -3.94 -16.24
C ALA A 7 -6.84 -3.41 -14.84
N ALA A 8 -7.87 -3.25 -13.99
CA ALA A 8 -7.69 -2.84 -12.62
C ALA A 8 -6.77 -3.87 -11.95
N ALA A 9 -5.58 -3.43 -11.54
CA ALA A 9 -4.67 -4.28 -10.79
C ALA A 9 -5.39 -4.79 -9.53
N PRO A 10 -5.20 -6.05 -9.13
CA PRO A 10 -5.84 -6.60 -7.94
C PRO A 10 -5.45 -5.74 -6.73
N THR A 11 -6.43 -5.07 -6.14
CA THR A 11 -6.22 -4.36 -4.87
C THR A 11 -6.25 -5.41 -3.78
N HIS A 12 -5.09 -5.70 -3.20
CA HIS A 12 -4.99 -6.59 -2.04
C HIS A 12 -5.52 -5.85 -0.81
N GLU A 13 -6.58 -6.36 -0.20
CA GLU A 13 -7.21 -5.77 0.99
C GLU A 13 -7.04 -6.74 2.16
N GLU A 14 -6.27 -6.31 3.17
CA GLU A 14 -6.07 -7.06 4.41
C GLU A 14 -6.28 -6.13 5.61
N LEU A 15 -6.97 -6.66 6.63
CA LEU A 15 -7.18 -5.95 7.90
C LEU A 15 -6.02 -6.25 8.85
N VAL A 16 -5.20 -5.23 9.12
CA VAL A 16 -4.12 -5.30 10.10
C VAL A 16 -4.51 -4.59 11.40
N VAL A 17 -4.09 -5.14 12.54
CA VAL A 17 -4.33 -4.53 13.85
C VAL A 17 -3.36 -3.38 14.06
N VAL A 18 -3.90 -2.22 14.46
CA VAL A 18 -3.12 -1.09 14.93
C VAL A 18 -2.76 -1.32 16.40
N ASP A 19 -1.48 -1.34 16.71
CA ASP A 19 -1.04 -1.51 18.10
C ASP A 19 -1.23 -0.23 18.95
N ARG A 20 -0.97 -0.31 20.25
CA ARG A 20 -1.14 0.83 21.17
C ARG A 20 -0.26 2.04 20.85
N ALA A 21 0.85 1.83 20.16
CA ALA A 21 1.75 2.89 19.74
C ALA A 21 1.38 3.44 18.34
N GLY A 22 0.30 2.95 17.74
CA GLY A 22 -0.17 3.38 16.42
C GLY A 22 0.61 2.77 15.25
N ARG A 23 1.35 1.67 15.47
CA ARG A 23 2.06 0.99 14.38
C ARG A 23 1.16 -0.03 13.70
N ILE A 24 1.37 -0.17 12.39
CA ILE A 24 0.86 -1.26 11.58
C ILE A 24 2.03 -2.12 11.10
N GLN A 25 1.81 -3.43 11.03
CA GLN A 25 2.74 -4.34 10.38
C GLN A 25 2.25 -4.58 8.96
N ILE A 26 3.12 -4.39 7.98
CA ILE A 26 2.83 -4.68 6.57
C ILE A 26 3.47 -6.04 6.26
N PRO A 27 2.74 -7.01 5.72
CA PRO A 27 3.30 -8.29 5.29
C PRO A 27 4.48 -8.10 4.32
N GLN A 28 5.48 -8.97 4.41
CA GLN A 28 6.72 -8.84 3.63
C GLN A 28 6.47 -8.99 2.13
N GLU A 29 5.52 -9.84 1.76
CA GLU A 29 5.03 -10.04 0.39
C GLU A 29 4.48 -8.74 -0.20
N MET A 30 3.67 -7.98 0.54
CA MET A 30 3.12 -6.71 0.09
C MET A 30 4.22 -5.65 -0.07
N LEU A 31 5.21 -5.63 0.83
CA LEU A 31 6.37 -4.75 0.69
C LEU A 31 7.19 -5.10 -0.56
N ALA A 32 7.39 -6.40 -0.82
CA ALA A 32 8.12 -6.88 -2.00
C ALA A 32 7.37 -6.54 -3.30
N GLU A 33 6.05 -6.73 -3.35
CA GLU A 33 5.21 -6.35 -4.47
C GLU A 33 5.23 -4.84 -4.73
N ALA A 34 5.22 -4.03 -3.67
CA ALA A 34 5.34 -2.58 -3.75
C ALA A 34 6.76 -2.06 -4.05
N GLY A 35 7.77 -2.95 -4.11
CA GLY A 35 9.17 -2.59 -4.31
C GLY A 35 9.74 -1.74 -3.17
N ILE A 36 9.25 -1.95 -1.95
CA ILE A 36 9.66 -1.23 -0.74
C ILE A 36 10.73 -2.02 -0.01
N GLY A 37 11.85 -1.36 0.29
CA GLY A 37 12.95 -1.92 1.08
C GLY A 37 12.92 -1.45 2.54
N ASP A 38 14.03 -0.88 2.98
CA ASP A 38 14.27 -0.41 4.35
C ASP A 38 13.67 0.96 4.67
N ARG A 39 13.28 1.72 3.63
CA ARG A 39 12.74 3.09 3.75
C ARG A 39 11.47 3.26 2.94
N VAL A 40 10.55 4.04 3.50
CA VAL A 40 9.29 4.43 2.87
C VAL A 40 9.08 5.93 2.94
N ARG A 41 8.30 6.44 1.99
CA ARG A 41 7.65 7.74 2.08
C ARG A 41 6.20 7.52 2.47
N LEU A 42 5.73 8.35 3.41
CA LEU A 42 4.36 8.35 3.91
C LEU A 42 3.69 9.66 3.50
N GLU A 43 2.49 9.55 2.94
CA GLU A 43 1.64 10.67 2.58
C GLU A 43 0.23 10.48 3.13
N VAL A 44 -0.46 11.59 3.38
CA VAL A 44 -1.86 11.58 3.77
C VAL A 44 -2.63 12.34 2.70
N GLU A 45 -3.47 11.62 1.96
CA GLU A 45 -4.31 12.19 0.90
C GLU A 45 -5.72 11.63 1.06
N GLU A 46 -6.73 12.51 1.05
CA GLU A 46 -8.16 12.12 1.08
C GLU A 46 -8.52 11.15 2.24
N GLY A 47 -7.88 11.30 3.39
CA GLY A 47 -8.10 10.44 4.56
C GLY A 47 -7.42 9.07 4.49
N ARG A 48 -6.56 8.83 3.50
CA ARG A 48 -5.78 7.60 3.32
C ARG A 48 -4.32 7.85 3.65
N ILE A 49 -3.66 6.86 4.25
CA ILE A 49 -2.20 6.83 4.37
C ILE A 49 -1.66 6.11 3.13
N ILE A 50 -0.87 6.81 2.32
CA ILE A 50 -0.21 6.25 1.15
C ILE A 50 1.22 5.90 1.54
N VAL A 51 1.58 4.63 1.41
CA VAL A 51 2.94 4.13 1.64
C VAL A 51 3.57 3.86 0.28
N ARG A 52 4.69 4.51 -0.02
CA ARG A 52 5.41 4.30 -1.28
C ARG A 52 6.92 4.28 -1.07
N ARG A 53 7.64 3.76 -2.06
CA ARG A 53 9.10 3.89 -2.12
C ARG A 53 9.52 5.37 -2.11
N PRO A 54 10.71 5.71 -1.56
CA PRO A 54 11.18 7.10 -1.43
C PRO A 54 11.25 7.87 -2.75
#